data_AF-A0A165Z6Y3-F1
#
_entry.id   AF-A0A165Z6Y3-F1
#
_cell.length_a   1.000
_cell.length_b   1.000
_cell.length_c   1.000
_cell.angle_alpha   90.00
_cell.angle_beta   90.00
_cell.angle_gamma   90.00
#
_symmetry.space_group_name_H-M   'P 1'
#
loop_
_entity.id
_entity.type
_entity.pdbx_description
1 polymer ?
#
loop_
_entity_poly.entity_id
_entity_poly.type
_entity_poly.pdbx_seq_one_letter_code
_entity_poly.pdbx_strand_id
1 'polypeptide(L)'
;MIENDRLIQRIIIRKNLSKHRVKSYKTIIKEIHEITNKTITKLINEAKEEQKPKIENTQIVIRDINDRQITQIYYKYYKYLKSKNKPSSIDQKLKTFRSFFNEYDVELPKNIRINIPQKLIRNGDIPDIEDIKKAVIHSKLRNKSILMLMATSGMRSGDIRNLKVVDFINATIKYHEYKDINEAIKVLSKIKEVIPCWEFIPQKTRKQGNICITFNTPETTKSILDYLKERKHLKNEDYLFTSTKTKNKEKKIRNTTLSAIFRDLNNNYFSGKSTESKSFFHAHALRKFFSTTFRTHCHDTIHQKIVMGHSLESKILESYQMINKEDLLKDYKKIILYLTINENLNNDKNFISIEQENILLKMKLESTHKQLNNLIREVKMLKSLIWVE
;
A
#
# COMPACT_ATOMS: atom_id res chain seq x y z
N MET A 1 -17.75 -21.04 22.52
CA MET A 1 -16.70 -22.09 22.40
C MET A 1 -15.36 -21.57 21.87
N ILE A 2 -15.27 -20.92 20.70
CA ILE A 2 -13.96 -20.52 20.10
C ILE A 2 -13.27 -19.34 20.82
N GLU A 3 -14.01 -18.43 21.45
CA GLU A 3 -13.41 -17.20 22.01
C GLU A 3 -12.64 -17.42 23.32
N ASN A 4 -12.94 -18.48 24.06
CA ASN A 4 -12.32 -18.78 25.36
C ASN A 4 -11.30 -19.93 25.28
N ASP A 5 -10.97 -20.41 24.08
CA ASP A 5 -9.97 -21.46 23.93
C ASP A 5 -8.57 -20.90 24.28
N ARG A 6 -7.96 -21.49 25.30
CA ARG A 6 -6.67 -21.06 25.86
C ARG A 6 -5.55 -21.07 24.83
N LEU A 7 -5.54 -22.05 23.91
CA LEU A 7 -4.51 -22.12 22.88
C LEU A 7 -4.68 -20.94 21.92
N ILE A 8 -5.91 -20.66 21.47
CA ILE A 8 -6.19 -19.53 20.58
C ILE A 8 -5.76 -18.20 21.20
N GLN A 9 -6.02 -17.98 22.49
CA GLN A 9 -5.56 -16.75 23.16
C GLN A 9 -4.02 -16.65 23.20
N ARG A 10 -3.34 -17.78 23.46
CA ARG A 10 -1.87 -17.83 23.48
C ARG A 10 -1.24 -17.44 22.14
N ILE A 11 -1.74 -17.95 21.02
CA ILE A 11 -1.19 -17.62 19.69
C ILE A 11 -1.45 -16.16 19.32
N ILE A 12 -2.59 -15.60 19.73
CA ILE A 12 -2.92 -14.18 19.49
C ILE A 12 -1.88 -13.28 20.17
N ILE A 13 -1.56 -13.58 21.43
CA ILE A 13 -0.58 -12.83 22.23
C ILE A 13 0.83 -13.03 21.67
N ARG A 14 1.30 -14.29 21.54
CA ARG A 14 2.68 -14.59 21.09
C ARG A 14 2.99 -14.04 19.71
N LYS A 15 2.07 -14.18 18.75
CA LYS A 15 2.27 -13.68 17.37
C LYS A 15 1.86 -12.21 17.21
N ASN A 16 1.39 -11.54 18.26
CA ASN A 16 0.89 -10.17 18.23
C ASN A 16 -0.05 -9.92 17.03
N LEU A 17 -1.08 -10.76 16.92
CA LEU A 17 -1.95 -10.81 15.74
C LEU A 17 -2.88 -9.58 15.66
N SER A 18 -3.07 -9.05 14.45
CA SER A 18 -4.05 -7.99 14.22
C SER A 18 -5.48 -8.52 14.33
N LYS A 19 -6.45 -7.66 14.66
CA LYS A 19 -7.89 -8.02 14.75
C LYS A 19 -8.39 -8.76 13.50
N HIS A 20 -7.96 -8.32 12.31
CA HIS A 20 -8.30 -8.97 11.05
C HIS A 20 -7.70 -10.39 10.95
N ARG A 21 -6.44 -10.55 11.37
CA ARG A 21 -5.77 -11.85 11.37
C ARG A 21 -6.44 -12.80 12.35
N VAL A 22 -6.81 -12.33 13.55
CA VAL A 22 -7.60 -13.12 14.52
C VAL A 22 -8.90 -13.64 13.90
N LYS A 23 -9.64 -12.79 13.17
CA LYS A 23 -10.87 -13.21 12.47
C LYS A 23 -10.60 -14.30 11.43
N SER A 24 -9.47 -14.20 10.70
CA SER A 24 -9.04 -15.23 9.75
C SER A 24 -8.76 -16.57 10.45
N TYR A 25 -8.07 -16.57 11.60
CA TYR A 25 -7.86 -17.78 12.40
C TYR A 25 -9.18 -18.38 12.89
N LYS A 26 -10.08 -17.56 13.47
CA LYS A 26 -11.40 -18.02 13.93
C LYS A 26 -12.22 -18.66 12.82
N THR A 27 -12.17 -18.11 11.60
CA THR A 27 -12.88 -18.65 10.44
C THR A 27 -12.37 -20.05 10.10
N ILE A 28 -11.05 -20.23 10.04
CA ILE A 28 -10.43 -21.52 9.72
C ILE A 28 -10.71 -22.56 10.80
N ILE A 29 -10.64 -22.16 12.07
CA ILE A 29 -10.95 -23.06 13.19
C ILE A 29 -12.40 -23.52 13.14
N LYS A 30 -13.33 -22.63 12.76
CA LYS A 30 -14.74 -23.01 12.54
C LYS A 30 -14.87 -24.01 11.38
N GLU A 31 -14.21 -23.76 10.26
CA GLU A 31 -14.23 -24.68 9.10
C GLU A 31 -13.63 -26.06 9.44
N ILE A 32 -12.54 -26.11 10.21
CA ILE A 32 -11.96 -27.37 10.68
C ILE A 32 -12.92 -28.10 11.62
N HIS A 33 -13.58 -27.37 12.53
CA HIS A 33 -14.57 -27.94 13.43
C HIS A 33 -15.74 -28.54 12.65
N GLU A 34 -16.25 -27.87 11.63
CA GLU A 34 -17.30 -28.40 10.73
C GLU A 34 -16.90 -29.71 10.04
N ILE A 35 -15.61 -29.90 9.73
CA ILE A 35 -15.12 -31.09 9.03
C ILE A 35 -14.85 -32.26 9.99
N THR A 36 -14.43 -31.96 11.21
CA THR A 36 -13.89 -32.96 12.15
C THR A 36 -14.79 -33.22 13.35
N ASN A 37 -15.75 -32.33 13.63
CA ASN A 37 -16.53 -32.25 14.87
C ASN A 37 -15.65 -32.19 16.15
N LYS A 38 -14.36 -31.85 16.02
CA LYS A 38 -13.41 -31.75 17.13
C LYS A 38 -13.07 -30.30 17.40
N THR A 39 -12.77 -29.98 18.66
CA THR A 39 -12.18 -28.69 19.01
C THR A 39 -10.73 -28.65 18.58
N ILE A 40 -10.22 -27.45 18.33
CA ILE A 40 -8.83 -27.32 17.89
C ILE A 40 -7.82 -27.79 18.95
N THR A 41 -8.15 -27.59 20.24
CA THR A 41 -7.36 -28.11 21.36
C THR A 41 -7.30 -29.64 21.35
N LYS A 42 -8.43 -30.33 21.12
CA LYS A 42 -8.47 -31.79 21.00
C LYS A 42 -7.61 -32.27 19.83
N LEU A 43 -7.71 -31.61 18.68
CA LEU A 43 -6.91 -31.95 17.50
C LEU A 43 -5.41 -31.79 17.73
N ILE A 44 -4.97 -30.75 18.44
CA ILE A 44 -3.55 -30.57 18.79
C ILE A 44 -3.09 -31.69 19.71
N ASN A 45 -3.87 -32.00 20.76
CA ASN A 45 -3.48 -33.02 21.72
C ASN A 45 -3.37 -34.39 21.04
N GLU A 46 -4.37 -34.78 20.24
CA GLU A 46 -4.32 -36.02 19.46
C GLU A 46 -3.10 -36.07 18.52
N ALA A 47 -2.83 -34.98 17.78
CA ALA A 47 -1.67 -34.93 16.90
C ALA A 47 -0.33 -35.02 17.65
N LYS A 48 -0.24 -34.45 18.86
CA LYS A 48 0.94 -34.58 19.73
C LYS A 48 1.11 -36.00 20.26
N GLU A 49 0.03 -36.67 20.64
CA GLU A 49 0.09 -38.07 21.08
C GLU A 49 0.52 -38.99 19.94
N GLU A 50 0.09 -38.73 18.70
CA GLU A 50 0.54 -39.50 17.52
C GLU A 50 2.01 -39.28 17.16
N GLN A 51 2.60 -38.18 17.59
CA GLN A 51 4.03 -37.87 17.40
C GLN A 51 4.94 -38.54 18.44
N LYS A 52 4.39 -39.00 19.57
CA LYS A 52 5.19 -39.63 20.62
C LYS A 52 5.61 -41.04 20.21
N PRO A 53 6.85 -41.46 20.51
CA PRO A 53 7.26 -42.84 20.38
C PRO A 53 6.39 -43.74 21.25
N LYS A 54 6.06 -44.93 20.75
CA LYS A 54 5.37 -45.99 21.49
C LYS A 54 6.24 -47.23 21.51
N ILE A 55 6.13 -48.01 22.58
CA ILE A 55 6.78 -49.31 22.67
C ILE A 55 5.78 -50.35 22.20
N GLU A 56 6.07 -50.98 21.08
CA GLU A 56 5.29 -52.10 20.52
C GLU A 56 6.27 -53.27 20.35
N ASN A 57 5.98 -54.42 20.98
CA ASN A 57 6.82 -55.62 20.92
C ASN A 57 8.33 -55.33 21.14
N THR A 58 8.65 -54.67 22.26
CA THR A 58 10.02 -54.26 22.67
C THR A 58 10.77 -53.31 21.73
N GLN A 59 10.12 -52.79 20.68
CA GLN A 59 10.70 -51.79 19.77
C GLN A 59 10.05 -50.42 19.94
N ILE A 60 10.85 -49.37 19.77
CA ILE A 60 10.35 -48.00 19.72
C ILE A 60 9.81 -47.73 18.31
N VAL A 61 8.49 -47.60 18.20
CA VAL A 61 7.79 -47.28 16.97
C VAL A 61 7.33 -45.83 17.01
N ILE A 62 7.64 -45.08 15.96
CA ILE A 62 7.13 -43.73 15.74
C ILE A 62 6.18 -43.79 14.55
N ARG A 63 4.95 -43.31 14.72
CA ARG A 63 3.98 -43.28 13.62
C ARG A 63 4.45 -42.35 12.51
N ASP A 64 4.52 -42.88 11.29
CA ASP A 64 4.87 -42.11 10.10
C ASP A 64 3.90 -40.94 9.92
N ILE A 65 4.42 -39.82 9.44
CA ILE A 65 3.65 -38.59 9.27
C ILE A 65 2.42 -38.78 8.38
N ASN A 66 2.48 -39.66 7.38
CA ASN A 66 1.39 -39.89 6.45
C ASN A 66 0.21 -40.64 7.08
N ASP A 67 0.49 -41.45 8.11
CA ASP A 67 -0.51 -42.26 8.82
C ASP A 67 -1.17 -41.52 9.98
N ARG A 68 -0.67 -40.34 10.34
CA ARG A 68 -1.24 -39.50 11.41
C ARG A 68 -2.61 -38.94 10.99
N GLN A 69 -3.55 -38.86 11.93
CA GLN A 69 -4.88 -38.28 11.69
C GLN A 69 -4.79 -36.84 11.20
N ILE A 70 -3.80 -36.07 11.66
CA ILE A 70 -3.61 -34.68 11.23
C ILE A 70 -3.35 -34.56 9.72
N THR A 71 -2.67 -35.54 9.12
CA THR A 71 -2.42 -35.59 7.67
C THR A 71 -3.73 -35.84 6.91
N GLN A 72 -4.55 -36.77 7.39
CA GLN A 72 -5.88 -37.00 6.81
C GLN A 72 -6.76 -35.75 6.90
N ILE A 73 -6.73 -35.05 8.04
CA ILE A 73 -7.47 -33.79 8.25
C ILE A 73 -6.96 -32.71 7.29
N TYR A 74 -5.65 -32.59 7.09
CA TYR A 74 -5.08 -31.61 6.17
C TYR A 74 -5.59 -31.82 4.73
N TYR A 75 -5.62 -33.07 4.24
CA TYR A 75 -6.15 -33.37 2.91
C TYR A 75 -7.68 -33.22 2.82
N LYS A 76 -8.44 -33.62 3.86
CA LYS A 76 -9.89 -33.37 3.95
C LYS A 76 -10.19 -31.87 3.90
N TYR A 77 -9.43 -31.07 4.64
CA TYR A 77 -9.57 -29.62 4.64
C TYR A 77 -9.22 -29.02 3.28
N TYR A 78 -8.15 -29.46 2.62
CA TYR A 78 -7.87 -29.04 1.25
C TYR A 78 -9.02 -29.35 0.28
N LYS A 79 -9.59 -30.56 0.32
CA LYS A 79 -10.76 -30.93 -0.49
C LYS A 79 -11.96 -30.01 -0.21
N TYR A 80 -12.25 -29.74 1.06
CA TYR A 80 -13.28 -28.77 1.47
C TYR A 80 -13.02 -27.37 0.92
N LEU A 81 -11.76 -26.92 0.92
CA LEU A 81 -11.41 -25.61 0.41
C LEU A 81 -11.54 -25.52 -1.11
N LYS A 82 -11.16 -26.58 -1.83
CA LYS A 82 -11.19 -26.64 -3.30
C LYS A 82 -12.60 -26.47 -3.87
N SER A 83 -13.63 -26.94 -3.19
CA SER A 83 -15.02 -26.79 -3.65
C SER A 83 -15.62 -25.39 -3.44
N LYS A 84 -15.04 -24.58 -2.55
CA LYS A 84 -15.64 -23.30 -2.11
C LYS A 84 -14.80 -22.06 -2.40
N ASN A 85 -13.51 -22.20 -2.73
CA ASN A 85 -12.57 -21.07 -2.72
C ASN A 85 -11.71 -21.03 -4.00
N LYS A 86 -11.30 -19.81 -4.37
CA LYS A 86 -10.31 -19.60 -5.43
C LYS A 86 -8.90 -20.00 -4.96
N PRO A 87 -7.97 -20.36 -5.86
CA PRO A 87 -6.62 -20.86 -5.51
C PRO A 87 -5.87 -20.01 -4.47
N SER A 88 -5.87 -18.68 -4.61
CA SER A 88 -5.19 -17.78 -3.66
C SER A 88 -5.79 -17.82 -2.25
N SER A 89 -7.11 -17.97 -2.13
CA SER A 89 -7.79 -18.13 -0.85
C SER A 89 -7.48 -19.47 -0.22
N ILE A 90 -7.40 -20.55 -1.02
CA ILE A 90 -6.98 -21.87 -0.55
C ILE A 90 -5.58 -21.80 0.03
N ASP A 91 -4.62 -21.24 -0.70
CA ASP A 91 -3.22 -21.09 -0.27
C ASP A 91 -3.12 -20.31 1.05
N GLN A 92 -3.79 -19.16 1.15
CA GLN A 92 -3.78 -18.36 2.37
C GLN A 92 -4.39 -19.10 3.57
N LYS A 93 -5.46 -19.86 3.37
CA LYS A 93 -6.11 -20.65 4.42
C LYS A 93 -5.24 -21.83 4.85
N LEU A 94 -4.61 -22.55 3.92
CA LEU A 94 -3.66 -23.62 4.24
C LEU A 94 -2.44 -23.08 4.99
N LYS A 95 -1.85 -21.96 4.56
CA LYS A 95 -0.75 -21.31 5.31
C LYS A 95 -1.13 -20.96 6.74
N THR A 96 -2.37 -20.53 6.96
CA THR A 96 -2.87 -20.18 8.29
C THR A 96 -3.15 -21.41 9.14
N PHE A 97 -3.72 -22.47 8.54
CA PHE A 97 -3.86 -23.79 9.16
C PHE A 97 -2.50 -24.26 9.66
N ARG A 98 -1.48 -24.29 8.79
CA ARG A 98 -0.13 -24.72 9.16
C ARG A 98 0.49 -23.85 10.25
N SER A 99 0.40 -22.53 10.10
CA SER A 99 0.89 -21.57 11.09
C SER A 99 0.25 -21.78 12.47
N PHE A 100 -0.95 -22.34 12.55
CA PHE A 100 -1.58 -22.68 13.81
C PHE A 100 -0.95 -23.92 14.44
N PHE A 101 -0.92 -25.05 13.74
CA PHE A 101 -0.34 -26.31 14.24
C PHE A 101 1.17 -26.22 14.52
N ASN A 102 1.91 -25.52 13.66
CA ASN A 102 3.35 -25.27 13.88
C ASN A 102 3.64 -24.47 15.15
N GLU A 103 2.71 -23.63 15.65
CA GLU A 103 2.90 -22.89 16.92
C GLU A 103 2.90 -23.81 18.15
N TYR A 104 2.38 -25.03 17.99
CA TYR A 104 2.33 -26.04 19.04
C TYR A 104 3.21 -27.23 18.71
N ASP A 105 4.19 -27.08 17.81
CA ASP A 105 5.17 -28.12 17.48
C ASP A 105 4.52 -29.40 16.92
N VAL A 106 3.40 -29.25 16.21
CA VAL A 106 2.77 -30.34 15.47
C VAL A 106 3.37 -30.39 14.06
N GLU A 107 4.00 -31.50 13.73
CA GLU A 107 4.54 -31.79 12.41
C GLU A 107 3.40 -32.04 11.42
N LEU A 108 3.52 -31.46 10.23
CA LEU A 108 2.52 -31.54 9.17
C LEU A 108 3.13 -32.10 7.89
N PRO A 109 2.33 -32.80 7.06
CA PRO A 109 2.80 -33.36 5.79
C PRO A 109 3.32 -32.26 4.86
N LYS A 110 3.95 -32.65 3.74
CA LYS A 110 4.43 -31.69 2.73
C LYS A 110 3.31 -30.75 2.26
N ASN A 111 3.70 -29.52 1.91
CA ASN A 111 2.75 -28.54 1.41
C ASN A 111 2.13 -28.98 0.09
N ILE A 112 0.81 -28.83 -0.01
CA ILE A 112 0.10 -28.96 -1.28
C ILE A 112 0.50 -27.76 -2.15
N ARG A 113 1.07 -28.04 -3.32
CA ARG A 113 1.42 -27.02 -4.30
C ARG A 113 0.15 -26.50 -4.96
N ILE A 114 -0.13 -25.22 -4.78
CA ILE A 114 -1.26 -24.55 -5.43
C ILE A 114 -0.70 -23.68 -6.54
N ASN A 115 -1.07 -24.00 -7.78
CA ASN A 115 -0.70 -23.17 -8.92
C ASN A 115 -1.54 -21.88 -8.90
N ILE A 116 -0.87 -20.75 -8.65
CA ILE A 116 -1.49 -19.43 -8.70
C ILE A 116 -0.76 -18.66 -9.81
N PRO A 117 -1.31 -18.61 -11.03
CA PRO A 117 -0.66 -17.93 -12.13
C PRO A 117 -0.54 -16.44 -11.82
N GLN A 118 0.69 -15.91 -11.85
CA GLN A 118 0.92 -14.47 -11.75
C GLN A 118 0.67 -13.85 -13.13
N LYS A 119 -0.42 -13.09 -13.26
CA LYS A 119 -0.70 -12.36 -14.49
C LYS A 119 0.11 -11.06 -14.50
N LEU A 120 0.86 -10.85 -15.58
CA LEU A 120 1.45 -9.55 -15.89
C LEU A 120 0.33 -8.54 -16.13
N ILE A 121 0.57 -7.30 -15.72
CA ILE A 121 -0.34 -6.19 -16.00
C ILE A 121 -0.06 -5.73 -17.42
N ARG A 122 -1.07 -5.77 -18.28
CA ARG A 122 -1.02 -5.26 -19.65
C ARG A 122 -1.71 -3.90 -19.73
N ASN A 123 -1.47 -3.18 -20.82
CA ASN A 123 -2.23 -1.98 -21.14
C ASN A 123 -3.73 -2.34 -21.21
N GLY A 124 -4.56 -1.53 -20.54
CA GLY A 124 -6.01 -1.80 -20.41
C GLY A 124 -6.41 -2.71 -19.24
N ASP A 125 -5.47 -3.37 -18.53
CA ASP A 125 -5.82 -4.16 -17.32
C ASP A 125 -6.05 -3.28 -16.07
N ILE A 126 -5.65 -2.00 -16.14
CA ILE A 126 -5.82 -0.97 -15.09
C ILE A 126 -6.34 0.33 -15.72
N PRO A 127 -6.99 1.21 -14.93
CA PRO A 127 -7.41 2.54 -15.38
C PRO A 127 -6.24 3.38 -15.90
N ASP A 128 -6.47 4.07 -17.01
CA ASP A 128 -5.63 5.15 -17.50
C ASP A 128 -6.10 6.51 -16.95
N ILE A 129 -5.47 7.60 -17.40
CA ILE A 129 -5.80 8.95 -16.94
C ILE A 129 -7.23 9.36 -17.31
N GLU A 130 -7.73 8.95 -18.48
CA GLU A 130 -9.08 9.28 -18.96
C GLU A 130 -10.16 8.54 -18.16
N ASP A 131 -9.90 7.28 -17.80
CA ASP A 131 -10.76 6.52 -16.90
C ASP A 131 -10.83 7.19 -15.51
N ILE A 132 -9.70 7.68 -15.00
CA ILE A 132 -9.65 8.39 -13.71
C ILE A 132 -10.40 9.73 -13.80
N LYS A 133 -10.21 10.49 -14.88
CA LYS A 133 -10.91 11.74 -15.16
C LYS A 133 -12.41 11.54 -15.23
N LYS A 134 -12.88 10.52 -15.96
CA LYS A 134 -14.30 10.14 -16.02
C LYS A 134 -14.85 9.86 -14.62
N ALA A 135 -14.14 9.07 -13.81
CA ALA A 135 -14.56 8.77 -12.44
C ALA A 135 -14.61 10.02 -11.54
N VAL A 136 -13.67 10.94 -11.71
CA VAL A 136 -13.59 12.21 -10.97
C VAL A 136 -14.73 13.16 -11.33
N ILE A 137 -15.06 13.31 -12.61
CA ILE A 137 -16.16 14.17 -13.10
C ILE A 137 -17.51 13.73 -12.52
N HIS A 138 -17.75 12.42 -12.46
CA HIS A 138 -19.00 11.85 -11.92
C HIS A 138 -19.00 11.66 -10.39
N SER A 139 -18.02 12.22 -9.69
CA SER A 139 -17.90 12.11 -8.23
C SER A 139 -18.21 13.43 -7.53
N LYS A 140 -18.91 13.34 -6.38
CA LYS A 140 -19.08 14.48 -5.47
C LYS A 140 -17.72 14.97 -4.94
N LEU A 141 -17.61 16.24 -4.59
CA LEU A 141 -16.35 16.91 -4.24
C LEU A 141 -15.46 16.11 -3.28
N ARG A 142 -16.00 15.63 -2.14
CA ARG A 142 -15.25 14.76 -1.22
C ARG A 142 -14.67 13.52 -1.91
N ASN A 143 -15.49 12.80 -2.67
CA ASN A 143 -15.07 11.56 -3.33
C ASN A 143 -14.06 11.86 -4.44
N LYS A 144 -14.26 12.96 -5.19
CA LYS A 144 -13.31 13.48 -6.16
C LYS A 144 -11.94 13.69 -5.52
N SER A 145 -11.86 14.43 -4.41
CA SER A 145 -10.58 14.69 -3.72
C SER A 145 -9.91 13.40 -3.22
N ILE A 146 -10.69 12.40 -2.76
CA ILE A 146 -10.16 11.09 -2.40
C ILE A 146 -9.58 10.35 -3.62
N LEU A 147 -10.31 10.30 -4.74
CA LEU A 147 -9.88 9.61 -5.96
C LEU A 147 -8.61 10.25 -6.54
N MET A 148 -8.59 11.58 -6.62
CA MET A 148 -7.43 12.34 -7.09
C MET A 148 -6.21 12.10 -6.18
N LEU A 149 -6.38 12.16 -4.85
CA LEU A 149 -5.28 11.87 -3.92
C LEU A 149 -4.79 10.42 -4.08
N MET A 150 -5.68 9.45 -4.21
CA MET A 150 -5.31 8.04 -4.44
C MET A 150 -4.51 7.83 -5.71
N ALA A 151 -4.93 8.47 -6.81
CA ALA A 151 -4.30 8.35 -8.12
C ALA A 151 -2.93 9.05 -8.18
N THR A 152 -2.76 10.17 -7.47
CA THR A 152 -1.60 11.05 -7.66
C THR A 152 -0.54 10.93 -6.56
N SER A 153 -0.86 10.32 -5.41
CA SER A 153 0.11 10.09 -4.32
C SER A 153 0.55 8.65 -4.14
N GLY A 154 -0.16 7.72 -4.78
CA GLY A 154 0.08 6.30 -4.60
C GLY A 154 -0.23 5.77 -3.19
N MET A 155 -0.79 6.56 -2.27
CA MET A 155 -1.09 6.12 -0.90
C MET A 155 -2.09 4.94 -0.86
N ARG A 156 -2.05 4.13 0.21
CA ARG A 156 -3.03 3.03 0.37
C ARG A 156 -4.37 3.60 0.82
N SER A 157 -5.45 2.90 0.45
CA SER A 157 -6.80 3.19 0.97
C SER A 157 -6.91 3.10 2.50
N GLY A 158 -6.05 2.32 3.15
CA GLY A 158 -5.92 2.31 4.61
C GLY A 158 -5.38 3.63 5.14
N ASP A 159 -4.28 4.11 4.55
CA ASP A 159 -3.54 5.29 4.99
C ASP A 159 -4.38 6.56 4.78
N ILE A 160 -4.96 6.76 3.59
CA ILE A 160 -5.81 7.93 3.28
C ILE A 160 -6.99 8.09 4.25
N ARG A 161 -7.62 6.98 4.65
CA ARG A 161 -8.75 7.03 5.60
C ARG A 161 -8.33 7.45 7.00
N ASN A 162 -7.04 7.44 7.30
CA ASN A 162 -6.50 7.83 8.61
C ASN A 162 -5.84 9.20 8.60
N LEU A 163 -5.64 9.82 7.43
CA LEU A 163 -5.14 11.18 7.35
C LEU A 163 -6.05 12.11 8.14
N LYS A 164 -5.43 13.04 8.86
CA LYS A 164 -6.03 14.14 9.58
C LYS A 164 -5.77 15.45 8.87
N VAL A 165 -6.50 16.48 9.28
CA VAL A 165 -6.30 17.84 8.78
C VAL A 165 -4.90 18.34 9.12
N VAL A 166 -4.39 18.07 10.32
CA VAL A 166 -3.01 18.39 10.71
C VAL A 166 -1.96 17.76 9.78
N ASP A 167 -2.22 16.57 9.22
CA ASP A 167 -1.29 15.94 8.27
C ASP A 167 -1.21 16.75 6.97
N PHE A 168 -2.32 17.34 6.54
CA PHE A 168 -2.35 18.22 5.38
C PHE A 168 -1.64 19.55 5.65
N ILE A 169 -1.87 20.17 6.82
CA ILE A 169 -1.16 21.39 7.26
C ILE A 169 0.35 21.15 7.24
N ASN A 170 0.80 20.05 7.84
CA ASN A 170 2.22 19.68 7.88
C ASN A 170 2.77 19.44 6.47
N ALA A 171 2.00 18.78 5.60
CA ALA A 171 2.43 18.53 4.22
C ALA A 171 2.56 19.83 3.39
N THR A 172 1.82 20.88 3.74
CA THR A 172 1.84 22.18 3.05
C THR A 172 2.59 23.27 3.80
N ILE A 173 3.24 22.96 4.92
CA ILE A 173 3.78 23.97 5.85
C ILE A 173 4.75 24.96 5.18
N LYS A 174 5.52 24.50 4.19
CA LYS A 174 6.46 25.31 3.40
C LYS A 174 5.82 26.49 2.63
N TYR A 175 4.49 26.53 2.57
CA TYR A 175 3.74 27.56 1.83
C TYR A 175 3.01 28.57 2.72
N HIS A 176 2.86 28.33 4.03
CA HIS A 176 2.01 29.18 4.86
C HIS A 176 2.45 29.36 6.32
N GLU A 177 3.38 28.55 6.87
CA GLU A 177 3.89 28.63 8.26
C GLU A 177 2.84 28.54 9.41
N TYR A 178 1.55 28.62 9.11
CA TYR A 178 0.46 28.50 10.09
C TYR A 178 0.22 27.06 10.54
N LYS A 179 -0.07 26.90 11.84
CA LYS A 179 -0.52 25.64 12.43
C LYS A 179 -2.03 25.48 12.42
N ASP A 180 -2.80 26.56 12.28
CA ASP A 180 -4.25 26.51 12.19
C ASP A 180 -4.70 26.33 10.74
N ILE A 181 -5.63 25.39 10.51
CA ILE A 181 -6.12 25.09 9.16
C ILE A 181 -6.87 26.25 8.51
N ASN A 182 -7.62 27.05 9.27
CA ASN A 182 -8.42 28.14 8.69
C ASN A 182 -7.50 29.24 8.16
N GLU A 183 -6.41 29.55 8.87
CA GLU A 183 -5.37 30.46 8.38
C GLU A 183 -4.59 29.86 7.20
N ALA A 184 -4.21 28.58 7.28
CA ALA A 184 -3.54 27.89 6.18
C ALA A 184 -4.37 27.92 4.88
N ILE A 185 -5.69 27.67 4.96
CA ILE A 185 -6.60 27.72 3.80
C ILE A 185 -6.60 29.11 3.15
N LYS A 186 -6.58 30.20 3.92
CA LYS A 186 -6.58 31.58 3.38
C LYS A 186 -5.35 31.85 2.52
N VAL A 187 -4.18 31.38 2.94
CA VAL A 187 -2.92 31.53 2.18
C VAL A 187 -2.88 30.57 1.01
N LEU A 188 -3.13 29.28 1.25
CA LEU A 188 -3.07 28.24 0.23
C LEU A 188 -4.04 28.50 -0.94
N SER A 189 -5.18 29.12 -0.67
CA SER A 189 -6.14 29.49 -1.73
C SER A 189 -5.62 30.52 -2.72
N LYS A 190 -4.58 31.28 -2.37
CA LYS A 190 -3.96 32.31 -3.23
C LYS A 190 -2.80 31.75 -4.07
N ILE A 191 -2.29 30.57 -3.72
CA ILE A 191 -1.15 29.94 -4.39
C ILE A 191 -1.68 28.97 -5.44
N LYS A 192 -1.30 29.18 -6.71
CA LYS A 192 -1.73 28.32 -7.82
C LYS A 192 -1.14 26.91 -7.73
N GLU A 193 0.16 26.82 -7.42
CA GLU A 193 0.92 25.58 -7.47
C GLU A 193 1.41 25.13 -6.09
N VAL A 194 0.58 24.34 -5.41
CA VAL A 194 0.91 23.76 -4.11
C VAL A 194 1.12 22.25 -4.29
N ILE A 195 2.37 21.81 -4.12
CA ILE A 195 2.75 20.39 -4.09
C ILE A 195 3.08 20.01 -2.64
N PRO A 196 2.15 19.36 -1.91
CA PRO A 196 2.35 18.98 -0.53
C PRO A 196 3.35 17.83 -0.40
N CYS A 197 4.16 17.83 0.64
CA CYS A 197 5.06 16.75 1.01
C CYS A 197 4.48 15.96 2.19
N TRP A 198 3.75 14.88 1.89
CA TRP A 198 3.14 14.02 2.90
C TRP A 198 4.17 13.09 3.52
N GLU A 199 4.35 13.18 4.83
CA GLU A 199 5.25 12.31 5.60
C GLU A 199 4.48 11.59 6.70
N PHE A 200 4.43 10.26 6.65
CA PHE A 200 3.73 9.47 7.66
C PHE A 200 4.21 8.01 7.70
N ILE A 201 3.89 7.32 8.79
CA ILE A 201 4.16 5.89 8.95
C ILE A 201 2.95 5.07 8.42
N PRO A 202 3.09 4.29 7.34
CA PRO A 202 1.96 3.57 6.76
C PRO A 202 1.41 2.50 7.71
N GLN A 203 0.09 2.38 7.79
CA GLN A 203 -0.54 1.47 8.76
C GLN A 203 -0.16 0.01 8.54
N LYS A 204 -0.01 -0.39 7.27
CA LYS A 204 0.28 -1.77 6.89
C LYS A 204 1.70 -2.19 7.29
N THR A 205 2.65 -1.27 7.22
CA THR A 205 4.08 -1.53 7.42
C THR A 205 4.64 -0.88 8.68
N ARG A 206 3.79 -0.28 9.52
CA ARG A 206 4.18 0.33 10.81
C ARG A 206 5.05 -0.56 11.69
N LYS A 207 4.79 -1.88 11.73
CA LYS A 207 5.59 -2.84 12.52
C LYS A 207 7.01 -3.04 11.99
N GLN A 208 7.26 -2.66 10.75
CA GLN A 208 8.56 -2.76 10.07
C GLN A 208 9.37 -1.46 10.18
N GLY A 209 8.82 -0.39 10.76
CA GLY A 209 9.52 0.88 10.92
C GLY A 209 9.53 1.76 9.66
N ASN A 210 8.76 1.42 8.63
CA ASN A 210 8.81 2.15 7.37
C ASN A 210 8.21 3.55 7.46
N ILE A 211 8.75 4.45 6.65
CA ILE A 211 8.21 5.76 6.36
C ILE A 211 7.61 5.81 4.94
N CYS A 212 6.64 6.68 4.72
CA CYS A 212 6.16 7.07 3.41
C CYS A 212 6.32 8.58 3.28
N ILE A 213 7.07 9.00 2.26
CA ILE A 213 7.20 10.40 1.85
C ILE A 213 6.66 10.49 0.43
N THR A 214 5.53 11.15 0.22
CA THR A 214 4.89 11.25 -1.10
C THR A 214 4.28 12.63 -1.33
N PHE A 215 3.76 12.85 -2.52
CA PHE A 215 3.22 14.13 -2.95
C PHE A 215 1.89 13.94 -3.67
N ASN A 216 1.21 15.02 -4.03
CA ASN A 216 0.07 14.97 -4.94
C ASN A 216 0.16 16.14 -5.94
N THR A 217 -0.59 16.05 -7.05
CA THR A 217 -0.62 17.12 -8.06
C THR A 217 -1.25 18.39 -7.49
N PRO A 218 -0.89 19.60 -7.98
CA PRO A 218 -1.48 20.85 -7.51
C PRO A 218 -3.01 20.92 -7.60
N GLU A 219 -3.60 20.37 -8.66
CA GLU A 219 -5.07 20.29 -8.80
C GLU A 219 -5.72 19.40 -7.73
N THR A 220 -5.03 18.35 -7.26
CA THR A 220 -5.50 17.53 -6.16
C THR A 220 -5.50 18.35 -4.87
N THR A 221 -4.48 19.17 -4.64
CA THR A 221 -4.41 20.09 -3.49
C THR A 221 -5.58 21.06 -3.52
N LYS A 222 -5.86 21.65 -4.69
CA LYS A 222 -7.02 22.54 -4.88
C LYS A 222 -8.33 21.83 -4.55
N SER A 223 -8.53 20.61 -5.06
CA SER A 223 -9.73 19.82 -4.76
C SER A 223 -9.87 19.50 -3.26
N ILE A 224 -8.75 19.25 -2.56
CA ILE A 224 -8.75 19.07 -1.10
C ILE A 224 -9.15 20.37 -0.40
N LEU A 225 -8.58 21.51 -0.78
CA LEU A 225 -8.92 22.82 -0.23
C LEU A 225 -10.40 23.17 -0.42
N ASP A 226 -10.94 22.96 -1.62
CA ASP A 226 -12.35 23.20 -1.92
C ASP A 226 -13.25 22.36 -1.03
N TYR A 227 -12.90 21.08 -0.85
CA TYR A 227 -13.62 20.21 0.07
C TYR A 227 -13.51 20.66 1.54
N LEU A 228 -12.34 21.13 1.99
CA LEU A 228 -12.15 21.62 3.35
C LEU A 228 -12.96 22.89 3.61
N LYS A 229 -13.10 23.78 2.63
CA LYS A 229 -13.94 24.99 2.72
C LYS A 229 -15.42 24.68 2.91
N GLU A 230 -15.92 23.55 2.39
CA GLU A 230 -17.31 23.11 2.63
C GLU A 230 -17.56 22.61 4.06
N ARG A 231 -16.51 22.36 4.85
CA ARG A 231 -16.65 21.80 6.20
C ARG A 231 -16.86 22.91 7.22
N LYS A 232 -17.97 22.83 7.96
CA LYS A 232 -18.24 23.69 9.12
C LYS A 232 -17.41 23.26 10.33
N HIS A 233 -16.91 24.23 11.11
CA HIS A 233 -16.15 24.03 12.36
C HIS A 233 -14.94 23.09 12.21
N LEU A 234 -14.15 23.29 11.16
CA LEU A 234 -12.97 22.48 10.86
C LEU A 234 -11.90 22.59 11.94
N LYS A 235 -11.45 21.45 12.48
CA LYS A 235 -10.36 21.36 13.45
C LYS A 235 -9.18 20.57 12.90
N ASN A 236 -8.00 20.82 13.44
CA ASN A 236 -6.76 20.16 13.02
C ASN A 236 -6.75 18.65 13.28
N GLU A 237 -7.38 18.21 14.38
CA GLU A 237 -7.40 16.82 14.82
C GLU A 237 -8.40 15.96 14.05
N ASP A 238 -9.29 16.60 13.30
CA ASP A 238 -10.30 15.92 12.50
C ASP A 238 -9.66 15.05 11.43
N TYR A 239 -10.37 13.98 11.04
CA TYR A 239 -10.01 13.25 9.84
C TYR A 239 -10.07 14.18 8.62
N LEU A 240 -9.09 14.08 7.73
CA LEU A 240 -9.05 14.83 6.48
C LEU A 240 -10.35 14.56 5.71
N PHE A 241 -10.68 13.29 5.47
CA PHE A 241 -11.93 12.88 4.82
C PHE A 241 -12.89 12.21 5.80
N THR A 242 -14.15 12.65 5.82
CA THR A 242 -15.15 12.19 6.78
C THR A 242 -16.33 11.46 6.15
N SER A 243 -17.01 10.65 6.97
CA SER A 243 -18.22 9.93 6.59
C SER A 243 -19.42 10.87 6.47
N THR A 244 -20.15 10.76 5.36
CA THR A 244 -21.40 11.52 5.13
C THR A 244 -22.64 10.84 5.71
N LYS A 245 -22.56 9.56 6.05
CA LYS A 245 -23.72 8.74 6.49
C LYS A 245 -23.95 8.73 8.00
N THR A 246 -23.07 9.36 8.77
CA THR A 246 -23.14 9.35 10.23
C THR A 246 -23.74 10.65 10.74
N LYS A 247 -24.67 10.58 11.72
CA LYS A 247 -25.21 11.76 12.42
C LYS A 247 -24.08 12.70 12.91
N ASN A 248 -22.92 12.12 13.26
CA ASN A 248 -21.67 12.88 13.48
C ASN A 248 -20.85 12.91 12.18
N LYS A 249 -20.85 14.05 11.48
CA LYS A 249 -20.15 14.28 10.21
C LYS A 249 -18.61 14.32 10.31
N GLU A 250 -18.06 14.14 11.50
CA GLU A 250 -16.61 14.19 11.79
C GLU A 250 -15.97 12.80 11.91
N LYS A 251 -16.75 11.72 11.77
CA LYS A 251 -16.22 10.36 11.90
C LYS A 251 -15.41 9.93 10.67
N LYS A 252 -14.35 9.18 10.95
CA LYS A 252 -13.52 8.46 9.97
C LYS A 252 -14.32 7.73 8.90
N ILE A 253 -13.90 7.82 7.64
CA ILE A 253 -14.45 7.00 6.56
C ILE A 253 -14.18 5.51 6.80
N ARG A 254 -15.24 4.70 6.73
CA ARG A 254 -15.16 3.23 6.82
C ARG A 254 -14.61 2.64 5.52
N ASN A 255 -13.98 1.47 5.62
CA ASN A 255 -13.46 0.78 4.42
C ASN A 255 -14.59 0.42 3.46
N THR A 256 -15.73 0.00 4.02
CA THR A 256 -16.94 -0.34 3.25
C THR A 256 -17.49 0.85 2.49
N THR A 257 -17.43 2.06 3.06
CA THR A 257 -17.84 3.29 2.36
C THR A 257 -16.93 3.57 1.17
N LEU A 258 -15.61 3.45 1.35
CA LEU A 258 -14.67 3.64 0.23
C LEU A 258 -14.85 2.55 -0.84
N SER A 259 -15.04 1.29 -0.44
CA SER A 259 -15.36 0.21 -1.38
C SER A 259 -16.67 0.46 -2.14
N ALA A 260 -17.68 1.04 -1.50
CA ALA A 260 -18.93 1.40 -2.15
C ALA A 260 -18.70 2.48 -3.22
N ILE A 261 -17.92 3.54 -2.93
CA ILE A 261 -17.58 4.57 -3.93
C ILE A 261 -16.99 3.94 -5.20
N PHE A 262 -15.99 3.07 -5.04
CA PHE A 262 -15.38 2.39 -6.20
C PHE A 262 -16.35 1.45 -6.91
N ARG A 263 -17.16 0.69 -6.17
CA ARG A 263 -18.14 -0.23 -6.77
C ARG A 263 -19.20 0.52 -7.57
N ASP A 264 -19.73 1.61 -7.03
CA ASP A 264 -20.78 2.40 -7.68
C ASP A 264 -20.22 3.03 -8.98
N LEU A 265 -19.01 3.60 -8.93
CA LEU A 265 -18.33 4.09 -10.13
C LEU A 265 -18.04 2.98 -11.14
N ASN A 266 -17.55 1.83 -10.68
CA ASN A 266 -17.25 0.69 -11.54
C ASN A 266 -18.51 0.17 -12.25
N ASN A 267 -19.61 0.01 -11.53
CA ASN A 267 -20.85 -0.51 -12.09
C ASN A 267 -21.48 0.46 -13.09
N ASN A 268 -21.45 1.76 -12.82
CA ASN A 268 -22.10 2.75 -13.65
C ASN A 268 -21.28 3.14 -14.90
N TYR A 269 -19.94 3.11 -14.81
CA TYR A 269 -19.08 3.69 -15.86
C TYR A 269 -18.05 2.73 -16.46
N PHE A 270 -17.79 1.58 -15.82
CA PHE A 270 -16.69 0.66 -16.17
C PHE A 270 -17.08 -0.83 -16.15
N SER A 271 -18.38 -1.14 -16.22
CA SER A 271 -18.89 -2.50 -16.19
C SER A 271 -18.33 -3.34 -17.34
N GLY A 272 -18.28 -2.78 -18.56
CA GLY A 272 -17.73 -3.43 -19.75
C GLY A 272 -16.21 -3.66 -19.74
N LYS A 273 -15.47 -3.02 -18.81
CA LYS A 273 -14.02 -3.24 -18.62
C LYS A 273 -13.72 -4.22 -17.48
N SER A 274 -14.73 -4.60 -16.71
CA SER A 274 -14.59 -5.51 -15.57
C SER A 274 -14.59 -6.96 -16.02
N THR A 275 -13.93 -7.82 -15.27
CA THR A 275 -14.03 -9.28 -15.45
C THR A 275 -14.97 -9.85 -14.40
N GLU A 276 -15.53 -11.04 -14.63
CA GLU A 276 -16.39 -11.75 -13.67
C GLU A 276 -15.78 -11.82 -12.26
N SER A 277 -14.46 -11.87 -12.17
CA SER A 277 -13.73 -12.07 -10.92
C SER A 277 -13.18 -10.79 -10.29
N LYS A 278 -13.18 -9.66 -11.01
CA LYS A 278 -12.43 -8.47 -10.63
C LYS A 278 -12.97 -7.21 -11.31
N SER A 279 -13.36 -6.23 -10.48
CA SER A 279 -13.69 -4.87 -10.92
C SER A 279 -12.47 -4.17 -11.53
N PHE A 280 -12.70 -3.51 -12.66
CA PHE A 280 -11.69 -2.69 -13.33
C PHE A 280 -11.23 -1.52 -12.45
N PHE A 281 -12.20 -0.70 -12.03
CA PHE A 281 -11.97 0.52 -11.28
C PHE A 281 -12.09 0.26 -9.76
N HIS A 282 -10.95 0.21 -9.08
CA HIS A 282 -10.88 0.01 -7.63
C HIS A 282 -9.64 0.68 -7.02
N ALA A 283 -9.65 0.86 -5.69
CA ALA A 283 -8.58 1.49 -4.92
C ALA A 283 -7.15 1.05 -5.28
N HIS A 284 -6.95 -0.27 -5.44
CA HIS A 284 -5.63 -0.82 -5.76
C HIS A 284 -5.24 -0.58 -7.23
N ALA A 285 -6.21 -0.42 -8.14
CA ALA A 285 -5.96 -0.06 -9.53
C ALA A 285 -5.37 1.35 -9.65
N LEU A 286 -5.91 2.33 -8.90
CA LEU A 286 -5.34 3.69 -8.87
C LEU A 286 -3.91 3.71 -8.34
N ARG A 287 -3.63 2.91 -7.30
CA ARG A 287 -2.27 2.77 -6.78
C ARG A 287 -1.33 2.06 -7.78
N LYS A 288 -1.86 1.14 -8.60
CA LYS A 288 -1.10 0.56 -9.72
C LYS A 288 -0.81 1.59 -10.80
N PHE A 289 -1.80 2.39 -11.20
CA PHE A 289 -1.63 3.51 -12.12
C PHE A 289 -0.50 4.45 -11.67
N PHE A 290 -0.51 4.88 -10.41
CA PHE A 290 0.58 5.68 -9.85
C PHE A 290 1.93 4.96 -9.94
N SER A 291 1.99 3.70 -9.48
CA SER A 291 3.21 2.89 -9.46
C SER A 291 3.79 2.69 -10.84
N THR A 292 2.96 2.38 -11.84
CA THR A 292 3.40 2.19 -13.22
C THR A 292 3.92 3.50 -13.79
N THR A 293 3.21 4.61 -13.57
CA THR A 293 3.64 5.95 -14.02
C THR A 293 4.99 6.32 -13.40
N PHE A 294 5.14 6.19 -12.09
CA PHE A 294 6.41 6.48 -11.40
C PHE A 294 7.56 5.61 -11.95
N ARG A 295 7.33 4.30 -12.12
CA ARG A 295 8.36 3.37 -12.62
C ARG A 295 8.78 3.69 -14.05
N THR A 296 7.83 4.05 -14.91
CA THR A 296 8.09 4.35 -16.33
C THR A 296 8.92 5.60 -16.52
N HIS A 297 8.82 6.61 -15.63
CA HIS A 297 9.43 7.92 -15.85
C HIS A 297 10.57 8.27 -14.89
N CYS A 298 10.64 7.67 -13.70
CA CYS A 298 11.69 7.96 -12.71
C CYS A 298 12.79 6.90 -12.67
N HIS A 299 12.48 5.65 -13.04
CA HIS A 299 13.39 4.48 -13.02
C HIS A 299 14.06 4.16 -11.66
N ASP A 300 13.76 4.89 -10.58
CA ASP A 300 14.26 4.61 -9.24
C ASP A 300 13.28 3.75 -8.43
N THR A 301 13.69 2.51 -8.18
CA THR A 301 12.87 1.53 -7.45
C THR A 301 12.81 1.79 -5.94
N ILE A 302 13.83 2.44 -5.37
CA ILE A 302 13.88 2.79 -3.95
C ILE A 302 12.95 3.97 -3.70
N HIS A 303 13.07 5.04 -4.49
CA HIS A 303 12.15 6.17 -4.43
C HIS A 303 10.71 5.71 -4.62
N GLN A 304 10.45 4.82 -5.59
CA GLN A 304 9.12 4.22 -5.77
C GLN A 304 8.64 3.50 -4.50
N LYS A 305 9.49 2.68 -3.87
CA LYS A 305 9.15 1.98 -2.63
C LYS A 305 8.85 2.97 -1.50
N ILE A 306 9.62 4.05 -1.36
CA ILE A 306 9.42 5.09 -0.34
C ILE A 306 8.11 5.86 -0.56
N VAL A 307 7.86 6.39 -1.76
CA VAL A 307 6.63 7.16 -2.06
C VAL A 307 5.37 6.31 -1.94
N MET A 308 5.51 4.99 -2.10
CA MET A 308 4.42 4.05 -1.88
C MET A 308 4.36 3.53 -0.44
N GLY A 309 5.37 3.77 0.40
CA GLY A 309 5.48 3.23 1.75
C GLY A 309 5.57 1.71 1.78
N HIS A 310 6.31 1.11 0.85
CA HIS A 310 6.69 -0.32 0.85
C HIS A 310 7.83 -0.58 1.85
N SER A 311 8.06 -1.83 2.24
CA SER A 311 9.26 -2.21 2.99
C SER A 311 10.44 -2.30 2.05
N LEU A 312 11.58 -1.77 2.48
CA LEU A 312 12.84 -2.03 1.79
C LEU A 312 13.28 -3.44 2.21
N GLU A 313 13.89 -4.17 1.28
CA GLU A 313 14.11 -5.62 1.43
C GLU A 313 15.24 -5.95 2.41
N SER A 314 16.12 -4.98 2.73
CA SER A 314 17.16 -5.14 3.74
C SER A 314 17.16 -4.00 4.74
N LYS A 315 17.19 -4.35 6.03
CA LYS A 315 17.42 -3.41 7.14
C LYS A 315 18.75 -2.66 7.02
N ILE A 316 19.69 -3.24 6.27
CA ILE A 316 21.02 -2.67 6.00
C ILE A 316 20.91 -1.53 4.98
N LEU A 317 20.15 -1.66 3.88
CA LEU A 317 19.91 -0.51 2.99
C LEU A 317 19.14 0.61 3.70
N GLU A 318 18.23 0.25 4.61
CA GLU A 318 17.43 1.22 5.39
C GLU A 318 18.29 2.14 6.28
N SER A 319 19.44 1.69 6.79
CA SER A 319 20.30 2.48 7.68
C SER A 319 21.29 3.40 6.96
N TYR A 320 21.64 3.09 5.70
CA TYR A 320 22.65 3.85 4.94
C TYR A 320 22.06 4.90 3.98
N GLN A 321 20.74 4.91 3.78
CA GLN A 321 20.10 5.83 2.85
C GLN A 321 19.45 7.00 3.60
N MET A 322 20.14 8.14 3.62
CA MET A 322 19.52 9.39 4.00
C MET A 322 18.44 9.73 2.96
N ILE A 323 17.17 9.66 3.36
CA ILE A 323 16.05 9.96 2.48
C ILE A 323 16.00 11.48 2.27
N ASN A 324 16.38 11.92 1.08
CA ASN A 324 16.33 13.32 0.68
C ASN A 324 14.95 13.65 0.08
N LYS A 325 14.18 14.53 0.75
CA LYS A 325 12.81 14.89 0.32
C LYS A 325 12.84 15.68 -0.98
N GLU A 326 13.89 16.45 -1.20
CA GLU A 326 14.11 17.27 -2.39
C GLU A 326 14.32 16.38 -3.63
N ASP A 327 15.06 15.28 -3.49
CA ASP A 327 15.27 14.30 -4.57
C ASP A 327 13.96 13.56 -4.92
N LEU A 328 13.20 13.16 -3.90
CA LEU A 328 11.86 12.57 -4.10
C LEU A 328 10.90 13.55 -4.78
N LEU A 329 10.94 14.84 -4.42
CA LEU A 329 10.14 15.88 -5.06
C LEU A 329 10.57 16.09 -6.51
N LYS A 330 11.88 16.06 -6.79
CA LYS A 330 12.42 16.18 -8.15
C LYS A 330 11.94 15.05 -9.05
N ASP A 331 11.93 13.82 -8.54
CA ASP A 331 11.37 12.69 -9.27
C ASP A 331 9.85 12.79 -9.42
N TYR A 332 9.15 13.22 -8.38
CA TYR A 332 7.71 13.45 -8.46
C TYR A 332 7.34 14.48 -9.52
N LYS A 333 8.10 15.58 -9.63
CA LYS A 333 7.88 16.63 -10.64
C LYS A 333 7.94 16.09 -12.08
N LYS A 334 8.79 15.09 -12.35
CA LYS A 334 8.87 14.44 -13.68
C LYS A 334 7.56 13.76 -14.09
N ILE A 335 6.74 13.34 -13.11
CA ILE A 335 5.50 12.61 -13.37
C ILE A 335 4.22 13.42 -13.24
N ILE A 336 4.29 14.68 -12.79
CA ILE A 336 3.09 15.52 -12.59
C ILE A 336 2.24 15.60 -13.86
N LEU A 337 2.88 15.77 -15.03
CA LEU A 337 2.17 15.86 -16.31
C LEU A 337 1.34 14.60 -16.60
N TYR A 338 1.87 13.42 -16.29
CA TYR A 338 1.20 12.13 -16.50
C TYR A 338 0.16 11.80 -15.42
N LEU A 339 0.20 12.53 -14.29
CA LEU A 339 -0.74 12.37 -13.17
C LEU A 339 -1.84 13.44 -13.15
N THR A 340 -1.77 14.46 -14.01
CA THR A 340 -2.74 15.56 -14.05
C THR A 340 -4.04 15.09 -14.70
N ILE A 341 -5.15 15.22 -13.97
CA ILE A 341 -6.46 14.65 -14.30
C ILE A 341 -7.35 15.67 -15.05
N ASN A 342 -7.33 16.95 -14.68
CA ASN A 342 -8.13 17.98 -15.34
C ASN A 342 -7.30 18.76 -16.37
N GLU A 343 -7.79 18.82 -17.60
CA GLU A 343 -7.12 19.46 -18.74
C GLU A 343 -7.09 20.99 -18.69
N ASN A 344 -7.75 21.66 -17.74
CA ASN A 344 -7.71 23.14 -17.68
C ASN A 344 -6.33 23.70 -17.28
N LEU A 345 -5.35 22.83 -16.96
CA LEU A 345 -3.93 23.17 -16.86
C LEU A 345 -3.16 22.94 -18.17
N ASN A 346 -3.79 22.39 -19.21
CA ASN A 346 -3.14 22.07 -20.49
C ASN A 346 -2.82 23.30 -21.35
N ASN A 347 -3.39 24.47 -21.06
CA ASN A 347 -2.94 25.71 -21.69
C ASN A 347 -1.53 26.12 -21.23
N ASP A 348 -1.02 25.50 -20.16
CA ASP A 348 0.38 25.58 -19.71
C ASP A 348 1.22 24.38 -20.20
N LYS A 349 0.76 23.58 -21.18
CA LYS A 349 1.58 22.50 -21.78
C LYS A 349 2.91 23.03 -22.33
N ASN A 350 2.90 24.22 -22.95
CA ASN A 350 4.12 24.86 -23.41
C ASN A 350 4.97 25.38 -22.25
N PHE A 351 4.36 25.95 -21.20
CA PHE A 351 5.10 26.48 -20.06
C PHE A 351 5.76 25.38 -19.22
N ILE A 352 5.03 24.30 -18.92
CA ILE A 352 5.52 23.14 -18.18
C ILE A 352 6.58 22.38 -19.00
N SER A 353 6.39 22.24 -20.33
CA SER A 353 7.42 21.69 -21.23
C SER A 353 8.69 22.53 -21.20
N ILE A 354 8.57 23.85 -21.33
CA ILE A 354 9.70 24.79 -21.31
C ILE A 354 10.37 24.79 -19.93
N GLU A 355 9.63 24.72 -18.83
CA GLU A 355 10.20 24.67 -17.49
C GLU A 355 10.87 23.32 -17.20
N GLN A 356 10.30 22.21 -17.65
CA GLN A 356 10.92 20.88 -17.58
C GLN A 356 12.19 20.81 -18.42
N GLU A 357 12.18 21.36 -19.64
CA GLU A 357 13.34 21.46 -20.51
C GLU A 357 14.41 22.37 -19.88
N ASN A 358 14.02 23.51 -19.30
CA ASN A 358 14.93 24.39 -18.56
C ASN A 358 15.53 23.73 -17.32
N ILE A 359 14.76 22.95 -16.57
CA ILE A 359 15.27 22.19 -15.42
C ILE A 359 16.27 21.12 -15.91
N LEU A 360 15.94 20.40 -16.98
CA LEU A 360 16.83 19.39 -17.57
C LEU A 360 18.12 20.02 -18.12
N LEU A 361 18.01 21.18 -18.79
CA LEU A 361 19.14 21.95 -19.31
C LEU A 361 20.02 22.46 -18.18
N LYS A 362 19.45 23.02 -17.09
CA LYS A 362 20.21 23.44 -15.90
C LYS A 362 20.98 22.28 -15.27
N MET A 363 20.35 21.10 -15.16
CA MET A 363 21.01 19.91 -14.64
C MET A 363 22.16 19.43 -15.54
N LYS A 364 21.96 19.44 -16.87
CA LYS A 364 23.03 19.14 -17.83
C LYS A 364 24.16 20.14 -17.70
N LEU A 365 23.84 21.43 -17.60
CA LEU A 365 24.81 22.52 -17.46
C LEU A 365 25.68 22.35 -16.22
N GLU A 366 25.08 22.08 -15.05
CA GLU A 366 25.80 21.79 -13.81
C GLU A 366 26.70 20.57 -13.94
N SER A 367 26.21 19.50 -14.57
CA SER A 367 27.01 18.29 -14.80
C SER A 367 28.20 18.56 -15.72
N THR A 368 27.99 19.31 -16.81
CA THR A 368 29.09 19.71 -17.72
C THR A 368 30.08 20.65 -17.03
N HIS A 369 29.61 21.57 -16.17
CA HIS A 369 30.48 22.45 -15.39
C HIS A 369 31.38 21.66 -14.45
N LYS A 370 30.82 20.62 -13.80
CA LYS A 370 31.58 19.73 -12.93
C LYS A 370 32.63 18.93 -13.70
N GLN A 371 32.28 18.43 -14.89
CA GLN A 371 33.22 17.73 -15.77
C GLN A 371 34.35 18.66 -16.25
N LEU A 372 33.99 19.87 -16.69
CA LEU A 372 34.96 20.88 -17.13
C LEU A 372 35.93 21.25 -16.00
N ASN A 373 35.42 21.45 -14.78
CA ASN A 373 36.27 21.74 -13.62
C ASN A 373 37.24 20.61 -13.27
N ASN A 374 36.83 19.35 -13.47
CA ASN A 374 37.73 18.20 -13.30
C ASN A 374 38.80 18.17 -14.38
N LEU A 375 38.44 18.36 -15.65
CA LEU A 375 39.38 18.47 -16.77
C LEU A 375 40.39 19.61 -16.56
N ILE A 376 39.93 20.78 -16.11
CA ILE A 376 40.80 21.92 -15.78
C ILE A 376 41.80 21.55 -14.68
N ARG A 377 41.38 20.79 -13.66
CA ARG A 377 42.29 20.29 -12.60
C ARG A 377 43.31 19.31 -13.16
N GLU A 378 42.90 18.37 -14.00
CA GLU A 378 43.80 17.39 -14.63
C GLU A 378 44.83 18.08 -15.53
N VAL A 379 44.41 19.04 -16.35
CA VAL A 379 45.32 19.83 -17.19
C VAL A 379 46.29 20.66 -16.35
N LYS A 380 45.84 21.23 -15.22
CA LYS A 380 46.74 21.93 -14.28
C LYS A 380 47.77 20.99 -13.68
N MET A 381 47.38 19.77 -13.28
CA MET A 381 48.33 18.77 -12.78
C MET A 381 49.35 18.34 -13.84
N LEU A 382 48.90 18.09 -15.07
CA LEU A 382 49.79 17.76 -16.19
C LEU A 382 50.76 18.90 -16.49
N LYS A 383 50.30 20.15 -16.49
CA LYS A 383 51.18 21.32 -16.65
C LYS A 383 52.19 21.43 -15.51
N SER A 384 51.83 21.15 -14.26
CA SER A 384 52.79 21.15 -13.16
C SER A 384 53.82 20.01 -13.24
N LEU A 385 53.52 18.93 -13.96
CA LEU A 385 54.46 17.83 -14.20
C LEU A 385 55.43 18.11 -15.36
N ILE A 386 55.03 18.92 -16.34
CA ILE A 386 55.84 19.28 -17.51
C ILE A 386 56.86 20.40 -17.20
N TRP A 387 56.69 21.15 -16.11
CA TRP A 387 57.60 22.23 -15.68
C TRP A 387 58.62 21.79 -14.60
N VAL A 388 58.79 20.48 -14.39
CA VAL A 388 59.75 19.89 -13.44
C VAL A 388 60.94 19.20 -14.14
N GLU A 389 61.03 19.32 -15.47
CA GLU A 389 62.26 19.13 -16.26
C GLU A 389 62.78 20.49 -16.73
#